data_AF-A0A2G6LMM2-F1
#
_entry.id   AF-A0A2G6LMM2-F1
#
_cell.length_a   1.000
_cell.length_b   1.000
_cell.length_c   1.000
_cell.angle_alpha   90.00
_cell.angle_beta   90.00
_cell.angle_gamma   90.00
#
_symmetry.space_group_name_H-M   'P 1'
#
loop_
_entity.id
_entity.type
_entity.pdbx_description
1 polymer ?
#
loop_
_entity_poly.entity_id
_entity_poly.type
_entity_poly.pdbx_seq_one_letter_code
_entity_poly.pdbx_strand_id
1 'polypeptide(L)'
;MKNFKEKSDKIWEVANLLRGDYKRADYGKVILPMTVLRRLDCVLKESKQDVLDYLPKVEKLKESAKDIALNKKAGFNFHNRSQFDFDKLIADP
;
A
#
# COMPACT_ATOMS: atom_id res chain seq x y z
N MET A 1 -0.58 -29.03 3.44
CA MET A 1 -1.98 -28.55 3.29
C MET A 1 -2.03 -27.08 3.70
N LYS A 2 -2.62 -26.19 2.88
CA LYS A 2 -2.81 -24.78 3.27
C LYS A 2 -3.91 -24.72 4.33
N ASN A 3 -3.55 -24.41 5.58
CA ASN A 3 -4.48 -24.37 6.71
C ASN A 3 -5.30 -23.07 6.68
N PHE A 4 -6.41 -23.06 5.93
CA PHE A 4 -7.26 -21.86 5.74
C PHE A 4 -7.90 -21.37 7.04
N LYS A 5 -8.18 -22.28 7.98
CA LYS A 5 -8.77 -21.96 9.28
C LYS A 5 -7.87 -21.03 10.09
N GLU A 6 -6.58 -21.34 10.18
CA GLU A 6 -5.58 -20.53 10.91
C GLU A 6 -5.49 -19.10 10.37
N LYS A 7 -5.62 -18.91 9.04
CA LYS A 7 -5.63 -17.57 8.44
C LYS A 7 -6.89 -16.79 8.80
N SER A 8 -8.04 -17.45 8.79
CA SER A 8 -9.30 -16.82 9.20
C SER A 8 -9.30 -16.44 10.67
N ASP A 9 -8.73 -17.28 11.53
CA ASP A 9 -8.61 -17.02 12.96
C ASP A 9 -7.69 -15.82 13.21
N LYS A 10 -6.54 -15.73 12.53
CA LYS A 10 -5.63 -14.56 12.59
C LYS A 10 -6.29 -13.25 12.13
N ILE A 11 -7.09 -13.29 11.07
CA ILE A 11 -7.83 -12.09 10.61
C ILE A 11 -8.79 -11.61 11.69
N TRP A 12 -9.51 -12.55 12.33
CA TRP A 12 -10.41 -12.22 13.44
C TRP A 12 -9.67 -11.74 14.69
N GLU A 13 -8.51 -12.30 15.00
CA GLU A 13 -7.66 -11.87 16.10
C GLU A 13 -7.20 -10.43 15.91
N VAL A 14 -6.70 -10.09 14.72
CA VAL A 14 -6.31 -8.70 14.38
C VAL A 14 -7.51 -7.75 14.45
N ALA A 15 -8.69 -8.18 13.98
CA ALA A 15 -9.91 -7.36 14.07
C ALA A 15 -10.33 -7.06 15.51
N ASN A 16 -9.96 -7.90 16.48
CA ASN A 16 -10.23 -7.63 17.90
C ASN A 16 -9.44 -6.42 18.43
N LEU A 17 -8.36 -5.99 17.78
CA LEU A 17 -7.64 -4.75 18.14
C LEU A 17 -8.51 -3.50 17.97
N LEU A 18 -9.57 -3.57 17.13
CA LEU A 18 -10.52 -2.47 16.94
C LEU A 18 -11.64 -2.46 17.99
N ARG A 19 -11.66 -3.42 18.92
CA ARG A 19 -12.71 -3.55 19.93
C ARG A 19 -12.55 -2.48 21.00
N GLY A 20 -13.60 -1.68 21.20
CA GLY A 20 -13.63 -0.54 22.11
C GLY A 20 -13.91 0.72 21.33
N ASP A 21 -12.92 1.16 20.55
CA ASP A 21 -12.99 2.39 19.76
C ASP A 21 -14.00 2.31 18.59
N TYR A 22 -14.24 1.10 18.08
CA TYR A 22 -15.17 0.87 16.97
C TYR A 22 -16.23 -0.19 17.31
N LYS A 23 -17.46 0.02 16.82
CA LYS A 23 -18.50 -1.01 16.81
C LYS A 23 -18.11 -2.08 15.78
N ARG A 24 -18.49 -3.35 16.00
CA ARG A 24 -18.19 -4.44 15.05
C ARG A 24 -18.68 -4.14 13.62
N ALA A 25 -19.82 -3.46 13.48
CA ALA A 25 -20.34 -3.04 12.17
C ALA A 25 -19.42 -2.03 11.46
N ASP A 26 -18.59 -1.28 12.19
CA ASP A 26 -17.68 -0.27 11.68
C ASP A 26 -16.27 -0.83 11.37
N TYR A 27 -15.95 -2.07 11.75
CA TYR A 27 -14.62 -2.66 11.48
C TYR A 27 -14.29 -2.63 9.99
N GLY A 28 -15.28 -2.84 9.12
CA GLY A 28 -15.12 -2.73 7.67
C GLY A 28 -14.60 -1.36 7.22
N LYS A 29 -14.94 -0.28 7.92
CA LYS A 29 -14.48 1.09 7.59
C LYS A 29 -12.99 1.27 7.80
N VAL A 30 -12.35 0.46 8.66
CA VAL A 30 -10.91 0.51 8.91
C VAL A 30 -10.19 -0.56 8.09
N ILE A 31 -10.70 -1.78 8.10
CA ILE A 31 -10.07 -2.93 7.44
C ILE A 31 -10.02 -2.74 5.92
N LEU A 32 -11.10 -2.24 5.29
CA LEU A 32 -11.16 -2.12 3.84
C LEU A 32 -10.14 -1.11 3.29
N PRO A 33 -10.06 0.14 3.79
CA PRO A 33 -9.03 1.08 3.32
C PRO A 33 -7.61 0.54 3.51
N MET A 34 -7.31 -0.07 4.67
CA MET A 34 -5.98 -0.64 4.93
C MET A 34 -5.65 -1.81 3.99
N THR A 35 -6.64 -2.65 3.68
CA THR A 35 -6.47 -3.74 2.72
C THR A 35 -6.19 -3.21 1.32
N VAL A 36 -6.90 -2.15 0.89
CA VAL A 36 -6.67 -1.49 -0.40
C VAL A 36 -5.27 -0.89 -0.45
N LEU A 37 -4.87 -0.14 0.57
CA LEU A 37 -3.53 0.45 0.66
C LEU A 37 -2.44 -0.61 0.58
N ARG A 38 -2.57 -1.71 1.35
CA ARG A 38 -1.61 -2.81 1.29
C ARG A 38 -1.58 -3.47 -0.08
N ARG A 39 -2.73 -3.62 -0.75
CA ARG A 39 -2.78 -4.19 -2.09
C ARG A 39 -2.06 -3.29 -3.10
N LEU A 40 -2.27 -1.99 -3.06
CA LEU A 40 -1.59 -1.03 -3.94
C LEU A 40 -0.08 -1.04 -3.70
N ASP A 41 0.35 -1.08 -2.45
CA ASP A 41 1.77 -1.18 -2.07
C ASP A 41 2.41 -2.48 -2.60
N CYS A 42 1.75 -3.63 -2.43
CA CYS A 42 2.24 -4.90 -2.97
C CYS A 42 2.36 -4.90 -4.50
N VAL A 43 1.42 -4.27 -5.20
CA VAL A 43 1.44 -4.19 -6.67
C VAL A 43 2.59 -3.33 -7.17
N LEU A 44 2.96 -2.28 -6.43
CA LEU A 44 4.06 -1.38 -6.78
C LEU A 44 5.43 -1.84 -6.25
N LYS A 45 5.49 -2.89 -5.42
CA LYS A 45 6.70 -3.30 -4.71
C LYS A 45 7.89 -3.55 -5.63
N GLU A 46 7.67 -4.17 -6.79
CA GLU A 46 8.73 -4.49 -7.74
C GLU A 46 9.22 -3.27 -8.52
N SER A 47 8.33 -2.34 -8.89
CA SER A 47 8.66 -1.17 -9.72
C SER A 47 8.97 0.10 -8.91
N LYS A 48 8.88 0.04 -7.58
CA LYS A 48 9.05 1.21 -6.70
C LYS A 48 10.42 1.86 -6.83
N GLN A 49 11.50 1.09 -6.80
CA GLN A 49 12.84 1.64 -6.87
C GLN A 49 13.08 2.34 -8.22
N ASP A 50 12.60 1.74 -9.31
CA ASP A 50 12.68 2.33 -10.66
C ASP A 50 11.94 3.68 -10.74
N VAL A 51 10.77 3.78 -10.10
CA VAL A 51 10.00 5.03 -10.03
C VAL A 51 10.76 6.10 -9.24
N LEU A 52 11.34 5.74 -8.09
CA LEU A 52 12.10 6.66 -7.24
C LEU A 52 13.39 7.14 -7.91
N ASP A 53 14.13 6.26 -8.59
CA ASP A 53 15.36 6.59 -9.30
C ASP A 53 15.09 7.47 -10.54
N TYR A 54 13.89 7.35 -11.11
CA TYR A 54 13.46 8.14 -12.26
C TYR A 54 12.84 9.49 -11.88
N LEU A 55 12.34 9.63 -10.65
CA LEU A 55 11.68 10.85 -10.15
C LEU A 55 12.53 12.12 -10.33
N PRO A 56 13.85 12.15 -9.99
CA PRO A 56 14.68 13.33 -10.19
C PRO A 56 14.83 13.74 -11.66
N LYS A 57 14.74 12.78 -12.59
CA LYS A 57 14.88 13.03 -14.04
C LYS A 57 13.67 13.74 -14.63
N VAL A 58 12.51 13.64 -13.97
CA VAL A 58 11.25 14.26 -14.41
C VAL A 58 10.83 15.45 -13.56
N GLU A 59 11.62 15.83 -12.55
CA GLU A 59 11.26 16.86 -11.57
C GLU A 59 10.92 18.22 -12.19
N LYS A 60 11.59 18.58 -13.29
CA LYS A 60 11.38 19.84 -14.03
C LYS A 60 10.20 19.82 -15.02
N LEU A 61 9.59 18.65 -15.25
CA LEU A 61 8.45 18.53 -16.17
C LEU A 61 7.17 19.10 -15.54
N LYS A 62 6.15 19.33 -16.37
CA LYS A 62 4.80 19.59 -15.87
C LYS A 62 4.25 18.34 -15.19
N GLU A 63 3.39 18.53 -14.19
CA GLU A 63 2.87 17.45 -13.34
C GLU A 63 2.23 16.30 -14.13
N SER A 64 1.39 16.61 -15.11
CA SER A 64 0.77 15.61 -15.98
C SER A 64 1.78 14.78 -16.79
N ALA A 65 2.89 15.40 -17.20
CA ALA A 65 3.97 14.70 -17.90
C ALA A 65 4.80 13.83 -16.95
N LYS A 66 4.97 14.25 -15.68
CA LYS A 66 5.58 13.41 -14.64
C LYS A 66 4.75 12.16 -14.41
N ASP A 67 3.44 12.31 -14.23
CA ASP A 67 2.54 11.18 -13.97
C ASP A 67 2.61 10.14 -15.08
N ILE A 68 2.54 10.57 -16.35
CA ILE A 68 2.64 9.67 -17.50
C ILE A 68 3.98 8.93 -17.49
N ALA A 69 5.08 9.64 -17.22
CA ALA A 69 6.42 9.06 -17.25
C ALA A 69 6.65 8.08 -16.08
N LEU A 70 6.17 8.40 -14.88
CA LEU A 70 6.29 7.56 -13.69
C LEU A 70 5.35 6.36 -13.76
N ASN A 71 4.14 6.51 -14.29
CA ASN A 71 3.22 5.39 -14.56
C ASN A 71 3.84 4.37 -15.53
N LYS A 72 4.54 4.84 -16.58
CA LYS A 72 5.30 3.96 -17.48
C LYS A 72 6.39 3.17 -16.77
N LYS A 73 7.04 3.75 -15.75
CA LYS A 73 8.03 3.04 -14.92
C LYS A 73 7.37 2.09 -13.93
N ALA A 74 6.24 2.48 -13.36
CA ALA A 74 5.48 1.64 -12.45
C ALA A 74 4.87 0.41 -13.14
N GLY A 75 4.59 0.50 -14.45
CA GLY A 75 3.88 -0.54 -15.22
C GLY A 75 2.35 -0.49 -15.03
N PHE A 76 1.85 0.53 -14.33
CA PHE A 76 0.44 0.71 -14.00
C PHE A 76 -0.01 2.14 -14.28
N ASN A 77 -1.32 2.37 -14.27
CA ASN A 77 -1.90 3.72 -14.42
C ASN A 77 -1.75 4.60 -13.17
N PHE A 78 -0.95 4.16 -12.20
CA PHE A 78 -0.64 4.85 -10.97
C PHE A 78 0.76 4.47 -10.51
N HIS A 79 1.34 5.27 -9.61
CA HIS A 79 2.67 5.07 -9.04
C HIS A 79 2.72 5.62 -7.62
N ASN A 80 3.80 5.33 -6.89
CA ASN A 80 4.06 5.87 -5.56
C ASN A 80 5.40 6.61 -5.58
N ARG A 81 5.40 7.89 -5.17
CA ARG A 81 6.60 8.74 -5.08
C ARG A 81 7.18 8.82 -3.68
N SER A 82 6.46 8.30 -2.68
CA SER A 82 6.93 8.24 -1.30
C SER A 82 8.12 7.29 -1.17
N GLN A 83 9.10 7.69 -0.37
CA GLN A 83 10.25 6.85 -0.03
C GLN A 83 9.84 5.66 0.86
N PHE A 84 8.66 5.72 1.47
CA PHE A 84 8.12 4.75 2.41
C PHE A 84 7.19 3.74 1.75
N ASP A 85 7.41 2.46 2.02
CA ASP A 85 6.45 1.35 1.86
C ASP A 85 5.99 0.89 3.24
N PHE A 86 5.02 -0.03 3.29
CA PHE A 86 4.54 -0.57 4.57
C PHE A 86 5.64 -1.25 5.39
N ASP A 87 6.63 -1.89 4.74
CA ASP A 87 7.71 -2.57 5.46
C ASP A 87 8.62 -1.52 6.16
N LYS A 88 8.90 -0.38 5.51
CA LYS A 88 9.63 0.76 6.10
C LYS A 88 8.82 1.52 7.15
N LEU A 89 7.51 1.69 6.96
CA LEU A 89 6.65 2.40 7.92
C LEU A 89 6.55 1.69 9.27
N ILE A 90 6.62 0.36 9.27
CA ILE A 90 6.61 -0.45 10.50
C ILE A 90 8.00 -0.45 11.16
N ALA A 91 9.06 -0.18 10.40
CA ALA A 91 10.44 -0.16 10.89
C ALA A 91 10.85 1.20 11.50
N ASP A 92 10.02 2.24 11.36
CA ASP A 92 10.24 3.55 12.00
C ASP A 92 9.83 3.44 13.49
N PRO A 93 10.75 3.68 14.45
CA PRO A 93 10.53 3.44 15.88
C PRO A 93 9.51 4.37 16.56
#